data_AF-A0AAV7HGE6-F1
#
_entry.id   AF-A0AAV7HGE6-F1
#
_cell.length_a   1.000
_cell.length_b   1.000
_cell.length_c   1.000
_cell.angle_alpha   90.00
_cell.angle_beta   90.00
_cell.angle_gamma   90.00
#
_symmetry.space_group_name_H-M   'P 1'
#
loop_
_entity.id
_entity.type
_entity.pdbx_description
1 polymer ?
#
loop_
_entity_poly.entity_id
_entity_poly.type
_entity_poly.pdbx_seq_one_letter_code
_entity_poly.pdbx_strand_id
1 'polypeptide(L)'
;MAAANGVRRIWVGLNGLLSMPTMSCVIRERVGADGSKATGAFILTASHNPGRPHEDFGIKYNMENGGPAPEAISEKIYANTKTTKEYLIAESLPDVDISTIGVTKFIGPEGSYDVEVFDSASDYVKLMKSIFDFESIQKLLASPKFTFCYDALYGVAGAYAKRIFVEEFGAKESSLLNCTPKEDFGEGHPDPNLTYAKELVM
;
A
#
# COMPACT_ATOMS: atom_id res chain seq x y z
N MET A 1 9.14 -9.10 15.10
CA MET A 1 8.66 -10.48 14.83
C MET A 1 9.31 -11.08 13.58
N ALA A 2 9.25 -10.45 12.41
CA ALA A 2 9.79 -11.03 11.17
C ALA A 2 11.27 -11.43 11.25
N ALA A 3 12.13 -10.58 11.79
CA ALA A 3 13.55 -10.88 11.99
C ALA A 3 13.79 -12.12 12.87
N ALA A 4 12.97 -12.30 13.91
CA ALA A 4 13.02 -13.46 14.80
C ALA A 4 12.46 -14.74 14.15
N ASN A 5 11.79 -14.63 13.01
CA ASN A 5 11.31 -15.76 12.21
C ASN A 5 12.19 -15.99 10.96
N GLY A 6 13.42 -15.46 10.93
CA GLY A 6 14.37 -15.71 9.85
C GLY A 6 14.13 -14.91 8.56
N VAL A 7 13.20 -13.94 8.55
CA VAL A 7 13.04 -13.04 7.41
C VAL A 7 14.29 -12.17 7.29
N ARG A 8 14.95 -12.18 6.13
CA ARG A 8 16.16 -11.39 5.86
C ARG A 8 15.87 -9.93 5.48
N ARG A 9 14.73 -9.65 4.85
CA ARG A 9 14.37 -8.30 4.41
C ARG A 9 12.87 -8.04 4.49
N ILE A 10 12.50 -6.83 4.89
CA ILE A 10 11.14 -6.28 4.73
C ILE A 10 11.19 -5.03 3.85
N TRP A 11 10.19 -4.92 2.97
CA TRP A 11 9.87 -3.71 2.22
C TRP A 11 8.64 -3.03 2.83
N VAL A 12 8.75 -1.75 3.14
CA VAL A 12 7.66 -0.93 3.70
C VAL A 12 7.43 0.26 2.77
N GLY A 13 6.19 0.47 2.34
CA GLY A 13 5.85 1.69 1.62
C GLY A 13 6.06 2.92 2.50
N LEU A 14 6.50 4.05 1.94
CA LEU A 14 6.68 5.31 2.67
C LEU A 14 5.45 5.63 3.53
N ASN A 15 5.68 5.99 4.80
CA ASN A 15 4.67 6.21 5.84
C ASN A 15 3.78 4.98 6.14
N GLY A 16 4.22 3.77 5.78
CA GLY A 16 3.41 2.55 5.86
C GLY A 16 2.31 2.46 4.79
N LEU A 17 2.31 3.35 3.79
CA LEU A 17 1.24 3.45 2.81
C LEU A 17 1.56 2.62 1.56
N LEU A 18 0.76 1.58 1.34
CA LEU A 18 0.84 0.73 0.16
C LEU A 18 -0.56 0.22 -0.22
N SER A 19 -1.12 0.67 -1.35
CA SER A 19 -2.43 0.19 -1.81
C SER A 19 -2.40 -1.29 -2.19
N MET A 20 -3.54 -1.98 -2.13
CA MET A 20 -3.66 -3.39 -2.52
C MET A 20 -3.14 -3.66 -3.96
N PRO A 21 -3.52 -2.88 -5.00
CA PRO A 21 -2.96 -3.07 -6.34
C PRO A 21 -1.44 -2.86 -6.39
N THR A 22 -0.94 -1.84 -5.69
CA THR A 22 0.50 -1.53 -5.67
C THR A 22 1.29 -2.60 -4.93
N MET A 23 0.79 -3.13 -3.82
CA MET A 23 1.40 -4.26 -3.12
C MET A 23 1.50 -5.49 -4.02
N SER A 24 0.44 -5.82 -4.78
CA SER A 24 0.48 -6.93 -5.74
C SER A 24 1.52 -6.67 -6.84
N CYS A 25 1.58 -5.45 -7.38
CA CYS A 25 2.62 -5.02 -8.32
C CYS A 25 4.02 -5.19 -7.75
N VAL A 26 4.27 -4.75 -6.51
CA VAL A 26 5.58 -4.85 -5.85
C VAL A 26 6.00 -6.29 -5.67
N ILE A 27 5.09 -7.18 -5.24
CA ILE A 27 5.41 -8.60 -5.09
C ILE A 27 5.88 -9.21 -6.41
N ARG A 28 5.18 -8.89 -7.51
CA ARG A 28 5.40 -9.51 -8.82
C ARG A 28 6.58 -8.94 -9.58
N GLU A 29 6.72 -7.62 -9.56
CA GLU A 29 7.58 -6.88 -10.48
C GLU A 29 8.86 -6.34 -9.83
N ARG A 30 8.84 -6.04 -8.52
CA ARG A 30 9.99 -5.42 -7.86
C ARG A 30 11.11 -6.44 -7.64
N VAL A 31 12.32 -6.05 -8.03
CA VAL A 31 13.56 -6.77 -7.76
C VAL A 31 14.43 -5.88 -6.89
N GLY A 32 14.82 -6.37 -5.71
CA GLY A 32 15.70 -5.67 -4.78
C GLY A 32 17.09 -5.47 -5.35
N ALA A 33 17.86 -4.55 -4.77
CA ALA A 33 19.22 -4.23 -5.22
C ALA A 33 20.19 -5.42 -5.22
N ASP A 34 19.90 -6.46 -4.43
CA ASP A 34 20.65 -7.72 -4.36
C ASP A 34 19.99 -8.87 -5.16
N GLY A 35 19.02 -8.55 -6.03
CA GLY A 35 18.29 -9.53 -6.84
C GLY A 35 17.13 -10.21 -6.12
N SER A 36 16.82 -9.85 -4.87
CA SER A 36 15.72 -10.48 -4.11
C SER A 36 14.34 -10.14 -4.68
N LYS A 37 13.40 -11.08 -4.57
CA LYS A 37 11.96 -10.84 -4.80
C LYS A 37 11.17 -11.09 -3.52
N ALA A 38 10.02 -10.46 -3.37
CA ALA A 38 9.13 -10.74 -2.25
C ALA A 38 8.41 -12.08 -2.47
N THR A 39 8.27 -12.86 -1.40
CA THR A 39 7.55 -14.15 -1.39
C THR A 39 6.10 -14.03 -0.93
N GLY A 40 5.67 -12.81 -0.61
CA GLY A 40 4.34 -12.47 -0.11
C GLY A 40 4.36 -11.12 0.60
N ALA A 41 3.20 -10.70 1.11
CA ALA A 41 3.08 -9.47 1.89
C ALA A 41 1.94 -9.55 2.89
N PHE A 42 2.16 -8.94 4.06
CA PHE A 42 1.09 -8.56 4.96
C PHE A 42 0.51 -7.22 4.52
N ILE A 43 -0.82 -7.11 4.54
CA ILE A 43 -1.52 -5.85 4.27
C ILE A 43 -2.39 -5.50 5.47
N LEU A 44 -2.17 -4.30 6.00
CA LEU A 44 -2.92 -3.74 7.12
C LEU A 44 -4.08 -2.92 6.54
N THR A 45 -5.25 -3.55 6.40
CA THR A 45 -6.42 -2.91 5.80
C THR A 45 -7.72 -3.58 6.24
N ALA A 46 -8.69 -2.75 6.64
CA ALA A 46 -10.09 -3.13 6.80
C ALA A 46 -10.91 -2.92 5.51
N SER A 47 -10.24 -2.78 4.36
CA SER A 47 -10.84 -2.50 3.06
C SER A 47 -11.64 -1.18 3.04
N HIS A 48 -12.96 -1.26 3.03
CA HIS A 48 -13.85 -0.11 2.99
C HIS A 48 -14.49 0.20 4.35
N ASN A 49 -14.17 -0.58 5.39
CA ASN A 49 -14.73 -0.34 6.71
C ASN A 49 -14.14 0.95 7.30
N PRO A 50 -14.91 1.68 8.14
CA PRO A 50 -14.39 2.85 8.85
C PRO A 50 -13.12 2.53 9.65
N GLY A 51 -12.18 3.45 9.70
CA GLY A 51 -10.97 3.34 10.51
C GLY A 51 -11.04 4.29 11.70
N ARG A 52 -10.95 3.78 12.93
CA ARG A 52 -10.75 4.54 14.19
C ARG A 52 -10.19 3.57 15.25
N PRO A 53 -9.67 4.06 16.40
CA PRO A 53 -9.16 3.20 17.48
C PRO A 53 -10.15 2.17 18.04
N HIS A 54 -11.46 2.35 17.80
CA HIS A 54 -12.53 1.45 18.24
C HIS A 54 -13.30 0.80 17.08
N GLU A 55 -12.81 0.97 15.85
CA GLU A 55 -13.37 0.37 14.63
C GLU A 55 -12.46 -0.77 14.16
N ASP A 56 -12.68 -1.26 12.95
CA ASP A 56 -12.00 -2.45 12.44
C ASP A 56 -10.52 -2.23 12.12
N PHE A 57 -9.69 -3.20 12.52
CA PHE A 57 -8.32 -3.35 12.04
C PHE A 57 -8.16 -4.73 11.39
N GLY A 58 -7.93 -4.74 10.08
CA GLY A 58 -7.75 -5.96 9.30
C GLY A 58 -6.29 -6.24 8.97
N ILE A 59 -5.87 -7.50 9.09
CA ILE A 59 -4.60 -7.99 8.55
C ILE A 59 -4.91 -9.05 7.49
N LYS A 60 -4.38 -8.86 6.29
CA LYS A 60 -4.49 -9.80 5.17
C LYS A 60 -3.10 -10.27 4.77
N TYR A 61 -3.03 -11.40 4.08
CA TYR A 61 -1.78 -11.93 3.52
C TYR A 61 -1.96 -12.26 2.03
N ASN A 62 -1.05 -11.77 1.21
CA ASN A 62 -0.93 -12.14 -0.20
C ASN A 62 0.32 -13.00 -0.42
N MET A 63 0.21 -13.96 -1.34
CA MET A 63 1.29 -14.91 -1.69
C MET A 63 2.22 -14.30 -2.75
N GLU A 64 3.28 -15.03 -3.10
CA GLU A 64 4.30 -14.67 -4.11
C GLU A 64 3.74 -14.35 -5.52
N ASN A 65 2.54 -14.83 -5.85
CA ASN A 65 1.88 -14.48 -7.12
C ASN A 65 1.22 -13.07 -7.09
N GLY A 66 1.33 -12.37 -5.96
CA GLY A 66 0.72 -11.07 -5.70
C GLY A 66 -0.78 -11.13 -5.39
N GLY A 67 -1.38 -12.31 -5.36
CA GLY A 67 -2.80 -12.53 -5.05
C GLY A 67 -3.05 -12.93 -3.59
N PRO A 68 -4.31 -12.89 -3.13
CA PRO A 68 -4.68 -13.31 -1.78
C PRO A 68 -4.26 -14.75 -1.46
N ALA A 69 -3.96 -15.02 -0.19
CA ALA A 69 -3.75 -16.39 0.28
C ALA A 69 -4.94 -17.30 -0.08
N PRO A 70 -4.70 -18.49 -0.67
CA PRO A 70 -5.75 -19.48 -0.91
C PRO A 70 -6.42 -19.92 0.39
N GLU A 71 -7.65 -20.42 0.30
CA GLU A 71 -8.45 -20.86 1.45
C GLU A 71 -7.69 -21.89 2.32
N ALA A 72 -7.04 -22.87 1.70
CA ALA A 72 -6.25 -23.86 2.43
C ALA A 72 -5.09 -23.25 3.27
N ILE A 73 -4.62 -22.06 2.93
CA ILE A 73 -3.62 -21.31 3.71
C ILE A 73 -4.31 -20.48 4.80
N SER A 74 -5.38 -19.76 4.47
CA SER A 74 -6.09 -18.93 5.46
C SER A 74 -6.73 -19.77 6.57
N GLU A 75 -7.27 -20.96 6.25
CA GLU A 75 -7.77 -21.91 7.24
C GLU A 75 -6.67 -22.42 8.18
N LYS A 76 -5.46 -22.69 7.65
CA LYS A 76 -4.30 -23.06 8.47
C LYS A 76 -3.87 -21.92 9.39
N ILE A 77 -3.86 -20.68 8.89
CA ILE A 77 -3.58 -19.50 9.71
C ILE A 77 -4.61 -19.41 10.85
N TYR A 78 -5.90 -19.56 10.55
CA TYR A 78 -6.98 -19.54 11.55
C TYR A 78 -6.87 -20.67 12.57
N ALA A 79 -6.53 -21.88 12.15
CA ALA A 79 -6.29 -22.99 13.07
C ALA A 79 -5.09 -22.72 14.00
N ASN A 80 -4.01 -22.13 13.47
CA ASN A 80 -2.84 -21.77 14.24
C ASN A 80 -3.13 -20.63 15.24
N THR A 81 -3.95 -19.63 14.88
CA THR A 81 -4.27 -18.53 15.80
C THR A 81 -5.04 -18.99 17.04
N LYS A 82 -5.80 -20.09 16.95
CA LYS A 82 -6.51 -20.70 18.09
C LYS A 82 -5.62 -21.48 19.04
N THR A 83 -4.46 -21.92 18.57
CA THR A 83 -3.61 -22.91 19.27
C THR A 83 -2.25 -22.37 19.65
N THR A 84 -1.84 -21.23 19.08
CA THR A 84 -0.56 -20.60 19.37
C THR A 84 -0.42 -20.27 20.86
N LYS A 85 0.75 -20.57 21.42
CA LYS A 85 1.08 -20.34 22.85
C LYS A 85 2.21 -19.35 23.06
N GLU A 86 2.99 -19.10 22.01
CA GLU A 86 4.17 -18.25 22.03
C GLU A 86 4.37 -17.63 20.65
N TYR A 87 5.14 -16.56 20.58
CA TYR A 87 5.57 -15.94 19.33
C TYR A 87 7.00 -15.48 19.45
N LEU A 88 7.72 -15.45 18.33
CA LEU A 88 9.11 -15.01 18.28
C LEU A 88 9.18 -13.49 18.04
N ILE A 89 9.92 -12.80 18.90
CA ILE A 89 10.15 -11.36 18.82
C ILE A 89 11.63 -11.04 19.07
N ALA A 90 12.17 -10.09 18.30
CA ALA A 90 13.53 -9.59 18.45
C ALA A 90 13.45 -8.26 19.20
N GLU A 91 13.43 -8.29 20.53
CA GLU A 91 13.20 -7.11 21.38
C GLU A 91 14.31 -6.06 21.28
N SER A 92 15.52 -6.47 20.91
CA SER A 92 16.69 -5.59 20.84
C SER A 92 16.80 -4.80 19.53
N LEU A 93 15.90 -4.99 18.56
CA LEU A 93 15.91 -4.21 17.33
C LEU A 93 15.28 -2.83 17.56
N PRO A 94 15.96 -1.73 17.18
CA PRO A 94 15.40 -0.40 17.33
C PRO A 94 14.30 -0.14 16.29
N ASP A 95 13.49 0.88 16.55
CA ASP A 95 12.47 1.33 15.62
C ASP A 95 13.08 1.86 14.32
N VAL A 96 12.36 1.65 13.21
CA VAL A 96 12.70 2.19 11.89
C VAL A 96 11.81 3.40 11.62
N ASP A 97 12.41 4.52 11.23
CA ASP A 97 11.66 5.65 10.71
C ASP A 97 11.08 5.31 9.33
N ILE A 98 9.78 5.01 9.30
CA ILE A 98 9.05 4.70 8.07
C ILE A 98 8.67 5.94 7.25
N SER A 99 8.97 7.15 7.74
CA SER A 99 8.72 8.41 7.02
C SER A 99 9.86 8.85 6.10
N THR A 100 11.00 8.14 6.14
CA THR A 100 12.18 8.45 5.34
C THR A 100 12.51 7.28 4.41
N ILE A 101 12.60 7.53 3.10
CA ILE A 101 13.03 6.53 2.11
C ILE A 101 14.48 6.14 2.39
N GLY A 102 14.76 4.83 2.44
CA GLY A 102 16.11 4.32 2.65
C GLY A 102 16.14 2.87 3.11
N VAL A 103 17.34 2.33 3.24
CA VAL A 103 17.58 0.98 3.78
C VAL A 103 18.22 1.11 5.16
N THR A 104 17.54 0.59 6.18
CA THR A 104 18.09 0.42 7.51
C THR A 104 18.56 -1.02 7.69
N LYS A 105 19.79 -1.20 8.15
CA LYS A 105 20.44 -2.51 8.27
C LYS A 105 20.59 -2.91 9.73
N PHE A 106 20.23 -4.15 10.03
CA PHE A 106 20.32 -4.74 11.36
C PHE A 106 20.98 -6.12 11.34
N ILE A 107 21.34 -6.59 12.53
CA ILE A 107 21.63 -7.99 12.80
C ILE A 107 20.49 -8.49 13.70
N GLY A 108 19.62 -9.31 13.14
CA GLY A 108 18.57 -10.01 13.86
C GLY A 108 19.07 -11.33 14.47
N PRO A 109 18.21 -12.03 15.23
CA PRO A 109 18.56 -13.31 15.88
C PRO A 109 19.06 -14.38 14.90
N GLU A 110 18.50 -14.38 13.68
CA GLU A 110 18.79 -15.36 12.63
C GLU A 110 19.81 -14.84 11.58
N GLY A 111 20.45 -13.70 11.82
CA GLY A 111 21.45 -13.11 10.91
C GLY A 111 21.08 -11.72 10.38
N SER A 112 21.56 -11.35 9.19
CA SER A 112 21.33 -10.02 8.62
C SER A 112 19.83 -9.74 8.41
N TYR A 113 19.36 -8.56 8.80
CA TYR A 113 17.98 -8.12 8.64
C TYR A 113 17.92 -6.68 8.09
N ASP A 114 17.40 -6.51 6.88
CA ASP A 114 17.23 -5.20 6.25
C ASP A 114 15.76 -4.75 6.31
N VAL A 115 15.51 -3.48 6.61
CA VAL A 115 14.21 -2.82 6.41
C VAL A 115 14.39 -1.72 5.38
N GLU A 116 13.71 -1.83 4.25
CA GLU A 116 13.75 -0.85 3.17
C GLU A 116 12.41 -0.12 3.08
N VAL A 117 12.46 1.18 3.35
CA VAL A 117 11.35 2.11 3.15
C VAL A 117 11.46 2.66 1.74
N PHE A 118 10.42 2.50 0.92
CA PHE A 118 10.46 2.85 -0.51
C PHE A 118 9.28 3.72 -0.96
N ASP A 119 9.50 4.47 -2.05
CA ASP A 119 8.42 5.18 -2.75
C ASP A 119 7.42 4.16 -3.31
N SER A 120 6.25 4.12 -2.68
CA SER A 120 5.22 3.15 -3.02
C SER A 120 4.61 3.42 -4.39
N ALA A 121 4.72 4.62 -4.98
CA ALA A 121 4.11 4.93 -6.27
C ALA A 121 4.96 4.49 -7.47
N SER A 122 6.29 4.47 -7.36
CA SER A 122 7.20 4.29 -8.50
C SER A 122 6.95 3.00 -9.32
N ASP A 123 6.90 1.84 -8.66
CA ASP A 123 6.69 0.56 -9.35
C ASP A 123 5.30 0.49 -10.00
N TYR A 124 4.28 1.02 -9.33
CA TYR A 124 2.91 1.03 -9.82
C TYR A 124 2.74 1.96 -11.03
N VAL A 125 3.31 3.17 -11.00
CA VAL A 125 3.30 4.09 -12.14
C VAL A 125 4.00 3.47 -13.34
N LYS A 126 5.15 2.83 -13.11
CA LYS A 126 5.88 2.11 -14.17
C LYS A 126 5.01 1.01 -14.80
N LEU A 127 4.29 0.24 -13.99
CA LEU A 127 3.34 -0.76 -14.49
C LEU A 127 2.20 -0.10 -15.28
N MET A 128 1.59 0.97 -14.76
CA MET A 128 0.49 1.68 -15.44
C MET A 128 0.93 2.21 -16.81
N LYS A 129 2.14 2.74 -16.93
CA LYS A 129 2.73 3.18 -18.22
C LYS A 129 2.91 2.06 -19.24
N SER A 130 3.05 0.81 -18.79
CA SER A 130 3.16 -0.34 -19.69
C SER A 130 1.81 -0.85 -20.18
N ILE A 131 0.73 -0.49 -19.48
CA ILE A 131 -0.64 -0.97 -19.75
C ILE A 131 -1.45 0.07 -20.53
N PHE A 132 -1.28 1.36 -20.19
CA PHE A 132 -2.06 2.46 -20.75
C PHE A 132 -1.21 3.40 -21.61
N ASP A 133 -1.84 3.97 -22.63
CA ASP A 133 -1.26 5.06 -23.40
C ASP A 133 -1.36 6.38 -22.62
N PHE A 134 -0.29 6.70 -21.89
CA PHE A 134 -0.18 7.93 -21.10
C PHE A 134 -0.23 9.18 -21.98
N GLU A 135 0.28 9.14 -23.22
CA GLU A 135 0.27 10.29 -24.11
C GLU A 135 -1.15 10.66 -24.52
N SER A 136 -1.99 9.66 -24.83
CA SER A 136 -3.40 9.87 -25.12
C SER A 136 -4.18 10.43 -23.92
N ILE A 137 -3.87 9.95 -22.71
CA ILE A 137 -4.52 10.46 -21.47
C ILE A 137 -4.10 11.91 -21.20
N GLN A 138 -2.82 12.25 -21.36
CA GLN A 138 -2.31 13.62 -21.27
C GLN A 138 -3.02 14.55 -22.26
N LYS A 139 -3.17 14.12 -23.52
CA LYS A 139 -3.90 14.90 -24.55
C LYS A 139 -5.35 15.15 -24.16
N LEU A 140 -6.02 14.16 -23.58
CA LEU A 140 -7.39 14.32 -23.08
C LEU A 140 -7.46 15.35 -21.95
N LEU A 141 -6.58 15.24 -20.95
CA LEU A 141 -6.54 16.16 -19.79
C LEU A 141 -6.10 17.59 -20.15
N ALA A 142 -5.31 17.75 -21.21
CA ALA A 142 -4.95 19.06 -21.75
C ALA A 142 -6.08 19.72 -22.57
N SER A 143 -7.15 18.99 -22.92
CA SER A 143 -8.26 19.52 -23.70
C SER A 143 -9.06 20.54 -22.88
N PRO A 144 -9.30 21.76 -23.38
CA PRO A 144 -10.12 22.75 -22.69
C PRO A 144 -11.60 22.35 -22.56
N LYS A 145 -12.02 21.31 -23.29
CA LYS A 145 -13.39 20.77 -23.26
C LYS A 145 -13.57 19.64 -22.24
N PHE A 146 -12.49 19.21 -21.58
CA PHE A 146 -12.52 18.12 -20.62
C PHE A 146 -12.28 18.68 -19.21
N THR A 147 -13.15 18.27 -18.28
CA THR A 147 -13.01 18.56 -16.85
C THR A 147 -12.85 17.26 -16.10
N PHE A 148 -12.01 17.27 -15.07
CA PHE A 148 -11.66 16.09 -14.29
C PHE A 148 -11.76 16.41 -12.81
N CYS A 149 -12.28 15.46 -12.05
CA CYS A 149 -12.33 15.44 -10.60
C CYS A 149 -12.03 14.03 -10.12
N TYR A 150 -11.21 13.90 -9.08
CA TYR A 150 -10.87 12.63 -8.46
C TYR A 150 -10.90 12.78 -6.95
N ASP A 151 -11.68 11.92 -6.29
CA ASP A 151 -11.79 11.88 -4.84
C ASP A 151 -11.20 10.57 -4.31
N ALA A 152 -10.22 10.66 -3.41
CA ALA A 152 -9.62 9.50 -2.76
C ALA A 152 -10.27 9.15 -1.42
N LEU A 153 -11.25 9.93 -0.95
CA LEU A 153 -11.95 9.76 0.32
C LEU A 153 -10.99 9.60 1.51
N TYR A 154 -9.89 10.39 1.52
CA TYR A 154 -8.80 10.32 2.50
C TYR A 154 -8.14 8.93 2.63
N GLY A 155 -8.34 8.06 1.64
CA GLY A 155 -7.75 6.73 1.59
C GLY A 155 -6.36 6.70 0.97
N VAL A 156 -5.74 5.52 1.01
CA VAL A 156 -4.38 5.27 0.50
C VAL A 156 -4.21 5.62 -0.98
N ALA A 157 -5.30 5.61 -1.77
CA ALA A 157 -5.27 5.98 -3.19
C ALA A 157 -4.78 7.42 -3.41
N GLY A 158 -4.99 8.31 -2.45
CA GLY A 158 -4.52 9.69 -2.47
C GLY A 158 -3.00 9.81 -2.59
N ALA A 159 -2.25 8.87 -1.98
CA ALA A 159 -0.79 8.82 -2.07
C ALA A 159 -0.28 8.65 -3.51
N TYR A 160 -1.12 8.12 -4.41
CA TYR A 160 -0.80 7.90 -5.82
C TYR A 160 -1.40 8.98 -6.72
N ALA A 161 -2.46 9.66 -6.27
CA ALA A 161 -3.26 10.56 -7.08
C ALA A 161 -2.43 11.71 -7.64
N LYS A 162 -1.62 12.38 -6.81
CA LYS A 162 -0.74 13.47 -7.26
C LYS A 162 0.30 12.96 -8.26
N ARG A 163 0.95 11.83 -7.96
CA ARG A 163 1.95 11.22 -8.82
C ARG A 163 1.39 10.88 -10.20
N ILE A 164 0.19 10.31 -10.27
CA ILE A 164 -0.42 9.88 -11.53
C ILE A 164 -1.10 11.05 -12.25
N PHE A 165 -2.07 11.70 -11.61
CA PHE A 165 -2.93 12.66 -12.31
C PHE A 165 -2.23 14.00 -12.54
N VAL A 166 -1.43 14.49 -11.60
CA VAL A 166 -0.78 15.80 -11.71
C VAL A 166 0.58 15.67 -12.40
N GLU A 167 1.49 14.85 -11.85
CA GLU A 167 2.86 14.78 -12.35
C GLU A 167 2.97 14.05 -13.69
N GLU A 168 2.26 12.93 -13.85
CA GLU A 168 2.30 12.17 -15.11
C GLU A 168 1.30 12.71 -16.15
N PHE A 169 0.07 13.05 -15.76
CA PHE A 169 -0.95 13.46 -16.75
C PHE A 169 -1.16 14.96 -16.91
N GLY A 170 -0.61 15.80 -16.03
CA GLY A 170 -0.75 17.26 -16.11
C GLY A 170 -2.11 17.81 -15.68
N ALA A 171 -2.91 17.05 -14.92
CA ALA A 171 -4.13 17.57 -14.31
C ALA A 171 -3.81 18.68 -13.29
N LYS A 172 -4.80 19.53 -13.02
CA LYS A 172 -4.68 20.55 -11.97
C LYS A 172 -4.76 19.87 -10.61
N GLU A 173 -3.93 20.30 -9.66
CA GLU A 173 -4.00 19.80 -8.28
C GLU A 173 -5.37 20.08 -7.64
N SER A 174 -6.06 21.14 -8.07
CA SER A 174 -7.44 21.44 -7.66
C SER A 174 -8.49 20.42 -8.12
N SER A 175 -8.15 19.52 -9.04
CA SER A 175 -9.01 18.41 -9.44
C SER A 175 -8.95 17.22 -8.47
N LEU A 176 -8.04 17.27 -7.48
CA LEU A 176 -7.85 16.21 -6.50
C LEU A 176 -8.55 16.58 -5.19
N LEU A 177 -9.56 15.81 -4.82
CA LEU A 177 -10.30 15.93 -3.57
C LEU A 177 -9.84 14.87 -2.57
N ASN A 178 -9.71 15.26 -1.31
CA ASN A 178 -9.43 14.36 -0.19
C ASN A 178 -8.26 13.39 -0.43
N CYS A 179 -7.23 13.81 -1.20
CA CYS A 179 -6.11 12.97 -1.63
C CYS A 179 -4.94 12.89 -0.63
N THR A 180 -5.09 13.44 0.57
CA THR A 180 -4.11 13.24 1.65
C THR A 180 -4.63 12.12 2.56
N PRO A 181 -3.96 10.96 2.63
CA PRO A 181 -4.41 9.86 3.48
C PRO A 181 -4.54 10.28 4.95
N LYS A 182 -5.60 9.83 5.62
CA LYS A 182 -5.81 10.03 7.06
C LYS A 182 -6.15 8.70 7.72
N GLU A 183 -5.69 8.52 8.95
CA GLU A 183 -5.95 7.31 9.75
C GLU A 183 -7.44 7.06 9.99
N ASP A 184 -8.24 8.13 10.00
CA ASP A 184 -9.68 8.12 10.24
C ASP A 184 -10.55 8.37 9.00
N PHE A 185 -9.92 8.38 7.81
CA PHE A 185 -10.56 8.73 6.55
C PHE A 185 -11.32 10.07 6.57
N GLY A 186 -10.85 11.05 7.35
CA GLY A 186 -11.52 12.34 7.49
C GLY A 186 -12.87 12.23 8.17
N GLU A 187 -12.99 11.29 9.12
CA GLU A 187 -14.19 10.95 9.87
C GLU A 187 -15.34 10.34 9.04
N GLY A 188 -15.11 10.10 7.74
CA GLY A 188 -16.09 9.56 6.80
C GLY A 188 -15.99 8.05 6.57
N HIS A 189 -16.68 7.58 5.54
CA HIS A 189 -16.66 6.19 5.11
C HIS A 189 -15.94 6.09 3.75
N PRO A 190 -14.84 5.33 3.63
CA PRO A 190 -14.04 5.26 2.41
C PRO A 190 -14.64 4.27 1.39
N ASP A 191 -15.96 4.33 1.19
CA ASP A 191 -16.68 3.49 0.22
C ASP A 191 -17.33 4.38 -0.86
N PRO A 192 -16.91 4.29 -2.13
CA PRO A 192 -17.38 5.18 -3.19
C PRO A 192 -18.79 4.81 -3.65
N ASN A 193 -19.80 5.33 -2.96
CA ASN A 193 -21.21 5.19 -3.32
C ASN A 193 -21.95 6.54 -3.19
N LEU A 194 -23.20 6.60 -3.67
CA LEU A 194 -24.03 7.83 -3.69
C LEU A 194 -24.26 8.45 -2.30
N THR A 195 -24.09 7.67 -1.22
CA THR A 195 -24.26 8.11 0.16
C THR A 195 -23.01 8.77 0.72
N TYR A 196 -21.83 8.24 0.42
CA TYR A 196 -20.58 8.68 1.04
C TYR A 196 -19.73 9.60 0.15
N ALA A 197 -19.75 9.42 -1.17
CA ALA A 197 -19.04 10.27 -2.14
C ALA A 197 -19.87 11.50 -2.56
N LYS A 198 -20.52 12.17 -1.59
CA LYS A 198 -21.45 13.27 -1.84
C LYS A 198 -20.81 14.44 -2.58
N GLU A 199 -19.57 14.80 -2.23
CA GLU A 199 -18.83 15.90 -2.85
C GLU A 199 -18.51 15.66 -4.34
N LEU A 200 -18.51 14.39 -4.78
CA LEU A 200 -18.28 14.04 -6.17
C LEU A 200 -19.58 13.98 -7.00
N VAL A 201 -20.71 13.72 -6.35
CA VAL A 201 -22.02 13.52 -6.99
C VAL A 201 -22.84 14.82 -7.04
N MET A 202 -22.59 15.77 -6.16
CA MET A 202 -23.28 17.06 -6.07
C MET A 202 -22.51 18.18 -6.76
#